data_AF-A0A0Q9IFQ2-F1
#
_entry.id   AF-A0A0Q9IFQ2-F1
#
_cell.length_a   1.000
_cell.length_b   1.000
_cell.length_c   1.000
_cell.angle_alpha   90.00
_cell.angle_beta   90.00
_cell.angle_gamma   90.00
#
_symmetry.space_group_name_H-M   'P 1'
#
loop_
_entity.id
_entity.type
_entity.pdbx_description
1 polymer ?
#
loop_
_entity_poly.entity_id
_entity_poly.type
_entity_poly.pdbx_seq_one_letter_code
_entity_poly.pdbx_strand_id
1 'polypeptide(L)'
;MLLACKAQVVGGDHDGRPFYIKYNLENQNDTAQETGQREFAGLRRATGVLAPEDSAELHFIPFRVKIGIKARKDTGELENNIKEYLFGDEPAPEPRYPDVRTTG
;
A
#
# COMPACT_ATOMS: atom_id res chain seq x y z
N MET A 1 -12.33 -6.42 -13.14
CA MET A 1 -11.57 -7.39 -12.33
C MET A 1 -11.08 -6.73 -11.05
N LEU A 2 -11.10 -7.47 -9.95
CA LEU A 2 -10.54 -7.06 -8.66
C LEU A 2 -9.37 -7.99 -8.33
N LEU A 3 -8.21 -7.42 -8.03
CA LEU A 3 -7.07 -8.16 -7.51
C LEU A 3 -6.95 -7.88 -6.00
N ALA A 4 -6.92 -8.94 -5.19
CA ALA A 4 -6.76 -8.83 -3.75
C ALA A 4 -5.44 -9.47 -3.31
N CYS A 5 -4.58 -8.71 -2.65
CA CYS A 5 -3.28 -9.16 -2.16
C CYS A 5 -3.27 -9.15 -0.63
N LYS A 6 -2.68 -10.19 -0.04
CA LYS A 6 -2.33 -10.23 1.39
C LYS A 6 -0.82 -10.09 1.52
N ALA A 7 -0.38 -9.03 2.16
CA ALA A 7 1.01 -8.82 2.55
C ALA A 7 1.16 -9.00 4.06
N GLN A 8 2.40 -9.13 4.52
CA GLN A 8 2.76 -9.14 5.93
C GLN A 8 3.90 -8.15 6.14
N VAL A 9 3.80 -7.35 7.19
CA VAL A 9 4.89 -6.46 7.59
C VAL A 9 6.06 -7.32 8.07
N VAL A 10 7.26 -7.02 7.56
CA VAL A 10 8.50 -7.71 7.93
C VAL A 10 9.45 -6.73 8.63
N GLY A 11 9.90 -7.08 9.83
CA GLY A 11 10.76 -6.28 10.69
C GLY A 11 10.07 -5.14 11.45
N GLY A 12 10.82 -4.55 12.38
CA GLY A 12 10.39 -3.41 13.20
C GLY A 12 9.29 -3.73 14.22
N ASP A 13 8.71 -2.68 14.82
CA ASP A 13 7.67 -2.76 15.88
C ASP A 13 6.32 -3.33 15.41
N HIS A 14 6.16 -3.54 14.10
CA HIS A 14 4.92 -3.99 13.48
C HIS A 14 5.07 -5.30 12.71
N ASP A 15 6.19 -6.01 12.92
CA ASP A 15 6.46 -7.31 12.33
C ASP A 15 5.29 -8.29 12.51
N GLY A 16 5.05 -9.09 11.48
CA GLY A 16 4.02 -10.12 11.49
C GLY A 16 2.59 -9.62 11.24
N ARG A 17 2.34 -8.30 11.26
CA ARG A 17 0.99 -7.75 11.03
C ARG A 17 0.54 -7.96 9.59
N PRO A 18 -0.65 -8.54 9.35
CA PRO A 18 -1.19 -8.68 8.00
C PRO A 18 -1.65 -7.33 7.45
N PHE A 19 -1.42 -7.12 6.16
CA PHE A 19 -1.89 -5.97 5.41
C PHE A 19 -2.67 -6.46 4.18
N TYR A 20 -3.86 -5.91 3.96
CA TYR A 20 -4.72 -6.32 2.85
C TYR A 20 -4.82 -5.19 1.82
N ILE A 21 -4.55 -5.51 0.57
CA ILE A 21 -4.56 -4.55 -0.54
C ILE A 21 -5.58 -5.02 -1.57
N LYS A 22 -6.34 -4.08 -2.13
CA LYS A 22 -7.33 -4.35 -3.19
C LYS A 22 -7.11 -3.38 -4.34
N TYR A 23 -6.88 -3.92 -5.53
CA TYR A 23 -6.73 -3.16 -6.78
C TYR A 23 -7.95 -3.38 -7.67
N ASN A 24 -8.66 -2.30 -7.97
CA ASN A 24 -9.83 -2.31 -8.81
C ASN A 24 -9.42 -2.08 -10.29
N LEU A 25 -8.98 -3.14 -10.96
CA LEU A 25 -8.33 -3.06 -12.27
C LEU A 25 -9.31 -2.85 -13.43
N GLU A 26 -10.55 -3.31 -13.26
CA GLU A 26 -11.64 -2.94 -14.18
C GLU A 26 -12.88 -2.60 -13.36
N ASN A 27 -13.47 -1.44 -13.64
CA ASN A 27 -14.64 -0.91 -12.96
C ASN A 27 -15.54 -0.15 -13.95
N GLN A 28 -16.84 -0.07 -13.68
CA GLN A 28 -17.75 0.75 -14.49
C GLN A 28 -17.48 2.26 -14.38
N ASN A 29 -16.91 2.70 -13.25
CA ASN A 29 -16.51 4.08 -13.05
C ASN A 29 -15.04 4.24 -13.49
N ASP A 30 -14.83 5.00 -14.56
CA ASP A 30 -13.51 5.24 -15.16
C ASP A 30 -12.50 5.80 -14.16
N THR A 31 -12.91 6.71 -13.27
CA THR A 31 -12.05 7.28 -12.24
C THR A 31 -11.59 6.23 -11.23
N ALA A 32 -12.48 5.33 -10.82
CA ALA A 32 -12.16 4.24 -9.92
C ALA A 32 -11.23 3.21 -10.58
N GLN A 33 -11.45 2.92 -11.86
CA GLN A 33 -10.61 2.05 -12.66
C GLN A 33 -9.20 2.63 -12.83
N GLU A 34 -9.08 3.90 -13.22
CA GLU A 34 -7.79 4.59 -13.36
C GLU A 34 -7.01 4.57 -12.04
N THR A 35 -7.69 4.85 -10.93
CA THR A 35 -7.09 4.79 -9.60
C THR A 35 -6.55 3.39 -9.29
N GLY A 36 -7.34 2.34 -9.52
CA GLY A 36 -6.93 0.96 -9.27
C GLY A 36 -5.76 0.52 -10.15
N GLN A 37 -5.74 0.91 -11.42
CA GLN A 37 -4.64 0.64 -12.34
C GLN A 37 -3.36 1.39 -11.96
N ARG A 38 -3.48 2.63 -11.49
CA ARG A 38 -2.36 3.44 -11.00
C ARG A 38 -1.74 2.84 -9.74
N GLU A 39 -2.56 2.44 -8.78
CA GLU A 39 -2.14 1.76 -7.54
C GLU A 39 -1.40 0.44 -7.86
N PHE A 40 -1.94 -0.36 -8.79
CA PHE A 40 -1.31 -1.60 -9.22
C PHE A 40 0.00 -1.37 -9.99
N ALA A 41 0.11 -0.30 -10.77
CA ALA A 41 1.38 0.10 -11.37
C ALA A 41 2.45 0.44 -10.31
N GLY A 42 2.04 1.04 -9.19
CA GLY A 42 2.92 1.27 -8.03
C GLY A 42 3.47 -0.02 -7.45
N LEU A 43 2.62 -1.02 -7.21
CA LEU A 43 3.05 -2.34 -6.72
C LEU A 43 4.04 -3.01 -7.68
N ARG A 44 3.72 -3.05 -8.97
CA ARG A 44 4.59 -3.62 -10.01
C ARG A 44 5.98 -2.98 -10.03
N ARG A 45 6.05 -1.67 -9.85
CA ARG A 45 7.33 -0.95 -9.73
C ARG A 45 8.06 -1.26 -8.43
N ALA A 46 7.36 -1.31 -7.30
CA ALA A 46 7.97 -1.59 -5.99
C ALA A 46 8.47 -3.04 -5.84
N THR A 47 7.84 -3.99 -6.55
CA THR A 47 8.26 -5.39 -6.61
C THR A 47 9.30 -5.67 -7.71
N GLY A 48 9.45 -4.75 -8.68
CA GLY A 48 10.30 -4.96 -9.86
C GLY A 48 9.65 -5.79 -10.97
N VAL A 49 8.43 -6.30 -10.78
CA VAL A 49 7.69 -7.11 -11.76
C VAL A 49 6.77 -6.21 -12.58
N LEU A 50 7.26 -5.71 -13.72
CA LEU A 50 6.58 -4.67 -14.50
C LEU A 50 5.36 -5.16 -15.30
N ALA A 51 5.38 -6.42 -15.75
CA ALA A 51 4.35 -7.02 -16.58
C ALA A 51 4.13 -8.49 -16.17
N PRO A 52 3.52 -8.74 -14.99
CA PRO A 52 3.17 -10.10 -14.60
C PRO A 52 2.10 -10.64 -15.55
N GLU A 53 2.31 -11.84 -16.07
CA GLU A 53 1.31 -12.61 -16.80
C GLU A 53 0.38 -13.34 -15.81
N ASP A 54 0.92 -13.76 -14.66
CA ASP A 54 0.17 -14.39 -13.58
C ASP A 54 0.40 -13.72 -12.22
N SER A 55 -0.64 -13.68 -11.40
CA SER A 55 -0.58 -13.07 -10.06
C SER A 55 0.42 -13.75 -9.11
N ALA A 56 0.74 -15.02 -9.33
CA ALA A 56 1.71 -15.76 -8.53
C ALA A 56 3.13 -15.19 -8.64
N GLU A 57 3.45 -14.48 -9.72
CA GLU A 57 4.73 -13.80 -9.90
C GLU A 57 4.95 -12.67 -8.89
N LEU A 58 3.89 -12.17 -8.26
CA LEU A 58 3.96 -11.14 -7.22
C LEU A 58 4.12 -11.73 -5.81
N HIS A 59 4.03 -13.06 -5.65
CA HIS A 59 4.09 -13.70 -4.35
C HIS A 59 5.52 -13.73 -3.79
N PHE A 60 5.61 -13.59 -2.47
CA PHE A 60 6.87 -13.67 -1.71
C PHE A 60 7.94 -12.64 -2.11
N ILE A 61 7.56 -11.56 -2.80
CA ILE A 61 8.45 -10.44 -3.12
C ILE A 61 8.32 -9.36 -2.05
N PRO A 62 9.40 -9.00 -1.34
CA PRO A 62 9.38 -7.87 -0.43
C PRO A 62 9.29 -6.56 -1.21
N PHE A 63 8.46 -5.63 -0.74
CA PHE A 63 8.32 -4.30 -1.31
C PHE A 63 8.13 -3.27 -0.19
N ARG A 64 8.40 -2.00 -0.50
CA ARG A 64 8.33 -0.91 0.48
C ARG A 64 7.19 0.05 0.14
N VAL A 65 6.47 0.50 1.16
CA VAL A 65 5.35 1.43 1.03
C VAL A 65 5.35 2.44 2.15
N LYS A 66 4.81 3.62 1.87
CA LYS A 66 4.46 4.60 2.89
C LYS A 66 3.03 4.38 3.33
N ILE A 67 2.84 4.00 4.59
CA ILE A 67 1.52 3.85 5.19
C ILE A 67 1.08 5.19 5.79
N GLY A 68 -0.15 5.58 5.52
CA GLY A 68 -0.82 6.65 6.23
C GLY A 68 -2.09 6.13 6.88
N ILE A 69 -2.68 6.97 7.73
CA ILE A 69 -3.94 6.69 8.40
C ILE A 69 -5.02 7.57 7.76
N LYS A 70 -6.19 6.99 7.50
CA LYS A 70 -7.36 7.71 6.99
C LYS A 70 -8.58 7.32 7.81
N ALA A 71 -9.37 8.30 8.23
CA ALA A 71 -10.68 8.04 8.82
C ALA A 71 -11.67 7.60 7.73
N ARG A 72 -12.40 6.52 7.99
CA ARG A 72 -13.54 6.09 7.17
C ARG A 72 -14.59 7.18 7.15
N LYS A 73 -15.15 7.46 5.97
CA LYS A 73 -16.21 8.47 5.82
C LYS A 73 -17.49 8.07 6.54
N ASP A 74 -17.75 6.76 6.62
CA ASP A 74 -19.01 6.22 7.13
C ASP A 74 -18.97 5.96 8.63
N THR A 75 -17.85 5.43 9.16
CA THR A 75 -17.74 5.03 10.58
C THR A 75 -16.81 5.92 11.40
N GLY A 76 -16.01 6.78 10.76
CA GLY A 76 -14.97 7.57 11.45
C GLY A 76 -13.76 6.75 11.92
N GLU A 77 -13.79 5.42 11.78
CA GLU A 77 -12.70 4.54 12.20
C GLU A 77 -11.44 4.78 11.37
N LEU A 78 -10.31 4.78 12.06
CA LEU A 78 -8.99 4.94 11.43
C LEU A 78 -8.60 3.65 10.72
N GLU A 79 -8.36 3.73 9.41
CA GLU A 79 -7.81 2.64 8.60
C GLU A 79 -6.43 3.00 8.06
N ASN A 80 -5.55 1.99 7.97
CA ASN A 80 -4.27 2.14 7.30
C ASN A 80 -4.49 2.12 5.78
N ASN A 81 -3.92 3.09 5.08
CA ASN A 81 -3.95 3.18 3.63
C ASN A 81 -2.52 3.33 3.08
N ILE A 82 -2.23 2.73 1.94
CA ILE A 82 -0.98 2.97 1.21
C ILE A 82 -1.06 4.37 0.61
N LYS A 83 -0.12 5.24 0.96
CA LYS A 83 0.01 6.60 0.39
C LYS A 83 0.90 6.58 -0.85
N GLU A 84 1.92 5.73 -0.84
CA GLU A 84 2.97 5.70 -1.86
C GLU A 84 3.66 4.34 -1.88
N TYR A 85 3.98 3.86 -3.08
CA TYR A 85 4.84 2.70 -3.30
C TYR A 85 6.26 3.19 -3.54
N LEU A 86 7.21 2.68 -2.78
CA LEU A 86 8.62 3.04 -2.88
C LEU A 86 9.33 2.04 -3.79
N PHE A 87 10.13 2.54 -4.72
CA PHE A 87 10.88 1.74 -5.69
C PHE A 87 12.32 2.23 -5.78
N GLY A 88 13.26 1.33 -6.07
CA GLY A 88 14.70 1.60 -6.00
C GLY A 88 15.25 1.51 -4.58
N ASP A 89 16.49 1.98 -4.38
CA ASP A 89 17.18 2.00 -3.07
C ASP A 89 16.83 3.23 -2.23
N GLU A 90 15.74 3.93 -2.55
CA GLU A 90 15.36 5.14 -1.84
C GLU A 90 15.12 4.78 -0.36
N PRO A 91 15.82 5.40 0.61
CA PRO A 91 15.69 5.06 2.01
C PRO A 91 14.25 5.32 2.46
N ALA A 92 13.70 4.42 3.28
CA ALA A 92 12.37 4.62 3.84
C ALA A 92 12.34 5.99 4.55
N PRO A 93 11.35 6.85 4.28
CA PRO A 93 11.29 8.15 4.93
C PRO A 93 11.20 7.94 6.45
N GLU A 94 11.97 8.72 7.22
CA GLU A 94 11.94 8.63 8.68
C GLU A 94 10.50 8.73 9.19
N PRO A 95 10.10 7.90 10.17
CA PRO A 95 8.77 7.96 10.73
C PRO A 95 8.54 9.35 11.35
N ARG A 96 7.76 10.19 10.67
CA ARG A 96 7.24 11.43 11.24
C ARG A 96 6.19 11.07 12.27
N TYR A 97 6.63 10.89 13.51
CA TYR A 97 5.73 10.98 14.65
C TYR A 97 5.13 12.39 14.68
N PRO A 98 3.81 12.55 14.86
CA PRO A 98 3.25 13.87 15.12
C PRO A 98 3.95 14.42 16.37
N ASP A 99 4.51 15.62 16.25
CA ASP A 99 5.17 16.34 17.34
C ASP A 99 4.15 16.49 18.47
N VAL A 100 4.26 15.66 19.50
CA VAL A 100 3.43 15.76 20.70
C VAL A 100 3.91 17.02 21.41
N ARG A 101 3.26 18.15 21.10
CA ARG A 101 3.45 19.40 21.82
C ARG A 101 3.09 19.17 23.28
N THR A 102 4.07 18.88 24.11
CA THR A 102 4.00 18.92 25.56
C THR A 102 3.70 20.37 25.95
N THR A 103 2.42 20.69 26.13
CA THR A 103 2.03 21.95 26.77
C THR A 103 2.10 21.67 28.27
N GLY A 104 3.16 22.19 28.89
CA GLY A 104 3.27 22.34 30.35
C GLY A 104 2.63 23.64 30.83
#